data_AF-A0A1C5C9Z7-F1
#
_entry.id   AF-A0A1C5C9Z7-F1
#
_cell.length_a   1.000
_cell.length_b   1.000
_cell.length_c   1.000
_cell.angle_alpha   90.00
_cell.angle_beta   90.00
_cell.angle_gamma   90.00
#
_symmetry.space_group_name_H-M   'P 1'
#
loop_
_entity.id
_entity.type
_entity.pdbx_description
1 polymer ?
#
loop_
_entity_poly.entity_id
_entity_poly.type
_entity_poly.pdbx_seq_one_letter_code
_entity_poly.pdbx_strand_id
1 'polypeptide(L)'
;MTSKQRLSARRQGESAQELAQHLNLSSERLRRKLTYDIIDRRLAERVRPVAALPTTHGAADASPAGRDLRSSRQRLAAALSFIQRRSGLTQNHLATQLDVSSSYISRLLSGERPASWSHVKQLTEQCAVSPTILRPLWETAMGCVAPTSLQLDNAVAYFRTYLRALHLSCADPGGETLRDSSGGLLTLPDIKRAFDGPGVPEWTVVRPLSLALMSRPTGIRPLWRAAYATNEAKESSASAEAFG
;
A
#
# COMPACT_ATOMS: atom_id res chain seq x y z
N MET A 1 -25.85 -25.98 -0.57
CA MET A 1 -25.83 -25.56 -1.99
C MET A 1 -24.39 -25.45 -2.47
N THR A 2 -24.02 -26.24 -3.49
CA THR A 2 -22.65 -26.48 -3.96
C THR A 2 -22.13 -25.35 -4.87
N SER A 3 -20.80 -25.16 -4.91
CA SER A 3 -20.11 -24.10 -5.67
C SER A 3 -20.47 -24.01 -7.17
N LYS A 4 -21.03 -25.06 -7.76
CA LYS A 4 -21.52 -25.06 -9.14
C LYS A 4 -22.80 -24.22 -9.33
N GLN A 5 -23.67 -24.14 -8.33
CA GLN A 5 -24.88 -23.29 -8.40
C GLN A 5 -24.54 -21.79 -8.39
N ARG A 6 -23.43 -21.40 -7.77
CA ARG A 6 -22.97 -19.99 -7.69
C ARG A 6 -22.39 -19.46 -9.01
N LEU A 7 -21.88 -20.34 -9.87
CA LEU A 7 -21.42 -19.96 -11.21
C LEU A 7 -22.58 -19.85 -12.22
N SER A 8 -23.67 -20.62 -12.03
CA SER A 8 -24.83 -20.60 -12.92
C SER A 8 -25.60 -19.27 -12.88
N ALA A 9 -25.75 -18.67 -11.70
CA ALA A 9 -26.42 -17.38 -11.51
C ALA A 9 -25.73 -16.24 -12.29
N ARG A 10 -24.43 -16.36 -12.59
CA ARG A 10 -23.66 -15.34 -13.30
C ARG A 10 -23.74 -15.43 -14.83
N ARG A 11 -24.29 -16.51 -15.39
CA ARG A 11 -24.62 -16.58 -16.83
C ARG A 11 -25.92 -15.83 -17.16
N GLN A 12 -26.72 -15.48 -16.15
CA GLN A 12 -28.03 -14.85 -16.30
C GLN A 12 -28.06 -13.34 -15.96
N GLY A 13 -26.91 -12.73 -15.68
CA GLY A 13 -26.83 -11.27 -15.50
C GLY A 13 -27.38 -10.77 -14.16
N GLU A 14 -27.50 -11.63 -13.15
CA GLU A 14 -27.98 -11.21 -11.82
C GLU A 14 -26.96 -10.29 -11.14
N SER A 15 -27.46 -9.15 -10.69
CA SER A 15 -26.71 -8.08 -10.05
C SER A 15 -26.31 -8.46 -8.62
N ALA A 16 -25.23 -7.87 -8.11
CA ALA A 16 -24.74 -8.10 -6.74
C ALA A 16 -25.75 -7.74 -5.62
N GLN A 17 -26.89 -7.13 -5.99
CA GLN A 17 -27.99 -6.75 -5.11
C GLN A 17 -28.99 -7.91 -4.93
N GLU A 18 -29.22 -8.70 -5.98
CA GLU A 18 -30.10 -9.89 -5.94
C GLU A 18 -29.47 -11.04 -5.14
N LEU A 19 -28.15 -11.24 -5.29
CA LEU A 19 -27.41 -12.21 -4.47
C LEU A 19 -27.34 -11.84 -2.98
N ALA A 20 -27.43 -10.55 -2.65
CA ALA A 20 -27.43 -10.06 -1.27
C ALA A 20 -28.77 -10.35 -0.56
N GLN A 21 -29.88 -10.22 -1.28
CA GLN A 21 -31.21 -10.56 -0.78
C GLN A 21 -31.36 -12.07 -0.55
N HIS A 22 -30.83 -12.90 -1.46
CA HIS A 22 -30.87 -14.37 -1.31
C HIS A 22 -29.98 -14.92 -0.19
N LEU A 23 -28.97 -14.19 0.26
CA LEU A 23 -28.00 -14.65 1.26
C LEU A 23 -28.17 -13.99 2.64
N ASN A 24 -29.20 -13.14 2.84
CA ASN A 24 -29.42 -12.38 4.07
C ASN A 24 -28.15 -11.64 4.57
N LEU A 25 -27.36 -11.11 3.63
CA LEU A 25 -26.12 -10.40 3.92
C LEU A 25 -26.11 -9.06 3.18
N SER A 26 -25.74 -7.98 3.87
CA SER A 26 -25.59 -6.66 3.24
C SER A 26 -24.62 -6.73 2.05
N SER A 27 -25.01 -6.15 0.91
CA SER A 27 -24.27 -6.15 -0.37
C SER A 27 -22.81 -5.68 -0.20
N GLU A 28 -22.59 -4.78 0.74
CA GLU A 28 -21.26 -4.24 1.09
C GLU A 28 -20.34 -5.27 1.76
N ARG A 29 -20.91 -6.14 2.59
CA ARG A 29 -20.19 -7.25 3.25
C ARG A 29 -19.82 -8.34 2.24
N LEU A 30 -20.70 -8.57 1.26
CA LEU A 30 -20.49 -9.49 0.14
C LEU A 30 -19.36 -8.99 -0.76
N ARG A 31 -19.36 -7.70 -1.14
CA ARG A 31 -18.29 -7.08 -1.97
C ARG A 31 -16.92 -7.11 -1.28
N ARG A 32 -16.86 -6.80 0.02
CA ARG A 32 -15.61 -6.89 0.80
C ARG A 32 -15.11 -8.33 0.85
N LYS A 33 -15.94 -9.29 1.24
CA LYS A 33 -15.53 -10.70 1.37
C LYS A 33 -15.10 -11.29 0.01
N LEU A 34 -15.77 -10.93 -1.08
CA LEU A 34 -15.41 -11.40 -2.43
C LEU A 34 -14.06 -10.84 -2.89
N THR A 35 -13.73 -9.59 -2.56
CA THR A 35 -12.48 -8.97 -3.00
C THR A 35 -11.27 -9.60 -2.30
N TYR A 36 -11.39 -9.87 -1.00
CA TYR A 36 -10.35 -10.60 -0.25
C TYR A 36 -10.20 -12.03 -0.75
N ASP A 37 -11.31 -12.74 -0.98
CA ASP A 37 -11.29 -14.11 -1.48
C ASP A 37 -10.69 -14.18 -2.90
N ILE A 38 -10.96 -13.22 -3.78
CA ILE A 38 -10.33 -13.14 -5.11
C ILE A 38 -8.81 -12.90 -5.00
N ILE A 39 -8.37 -12.09 -4.03
CA ILE A 39 -6.94 -11.81 -3.82
C ILE A 39 -6.22 -13.02 -3.24
N ASP A 40 -6.81 -13.66 -2.22
CA ASP A 40 -6.27 -14.88 -1.62
C ASP A 40 -6.28 -16.04 -2.61
N ARG A 41 -7.33 -16.14 -3.44
CA ARG A 41 -7.40 -17.12 -4.53
C ARG A 41 -6.36 -16.83 -5.61
N ARG A 42 -6.12 -15.57 -5.99
CA ARG A 42 -5.02 -15.21 -6.91
C ARG A 42 -3.64 -15.48 -6.31
N LEU A 43 -3.49 -15.43 -4.99
CA LEU A 43 -2.27 -15.79 -4.30
C LEU A 43 -2.07 -17.32 -4.26
N ALA A 44 -3.17 -18.07 -4.09
CA ALA A 44 -3.20 -19.54 -4.09
C ALA A 44 -3.08 -20.16 -5.50
N GLU A 45 -3.62 -19.50 -6.53
CA GLU A 45 -3.60 -19.93 -7.93
C GLU A 45 -2.23 -19.68 -8.61
N ARG A 46 -1.30 -18.97 -7.96
CA ARG A 46 0.05 -18.79 -8.51
C ARG A 46 0.89 -20.04 -8.33
N VAL A 47 1.02 -20.80 -9.41
CA VAL A 47 1.99 -21.89 -9.56
C VAL A 47 3.39 -21.37 -9.26
N ARG A 48 4.06 -22.05 -8.33
CA ARG A 48 5.47 -21.83 -7.97
C ARG A 48 6.30 -21.88 -9.26
N PRO A 49 7.01 -20.80 -9.67
CA PRO A 49 8.01 -20.96 -10.72
C PRO A 49 9.03 -21.97 -10.18
N VAL A 50 9.15 -23.09 -10.89
CA VAL A 50 10.20 -24.08 -10.63
C VAL A 50 11.52 -23.32 -10.72
N ALA A 51 12.34 -23.44 -9.67
CA ALA A 51 13.61 -22.77 -9.57
C ALA A 51 14.48 -23.17 -10.77
N ALA A 52 14.72 -22.23 -11.69
CA ALA A 52 15.90 -22.30 -12.54
C ALA A 52 17.12 -22.11 -11.62
N LEU A 53 18.07 -23.04 -11.71
CA LEU A 53 19.33 -23.02 -10.98
C LEU A 53 20.06 -21.67 -11.19
N PRO A 54 20.87 -21.22 -10.22
CA PRO A 54 21.53 -19.92 -10.28
C PRO A 54 22.64 -19.95 -11.34
N THR A 55 22.41 -19.28 -12.46
CA THR A 55 23.48 -18.89 -13.36
C THR A 55 24.15 -17.63 -12.81
N THR A 56 25.40 -17.79 -12.39
CA THR A 56 26.35 -16.73 -12.11
C THR A 56 26.50 -15.84 -13.35
N HIS A 57 25.88 -14.66 -13.35
CA HIS A 57 26.15 -13.50 -14.22
C HIS A 57 25.86 -12.30 -13.33
N GLY A 58 26.71 -11.31 -13.11
CA GLY A 58 27.88 -10.84 -13.81
C GLY A 58 27.92 -9.35 -13.48
N ALA A 59 29.02 -8.86 -12.93
CA ALA A 59 29.21 -7.45 -12.70
C ALA A 59 29.27 -6.71 -14.05
N ALA A 60 28.27 -5.89 -14.33
CA ALA A 60 28.22 -4.75 -15.27
C ALA A 60 26.74 -4.30 -15.30
N ASP A 61 26.35 -3.12 -14.84
CA ASP A 61 26.81 -1.82 -15.32
C ASP A 61 26.79 -0.79 -14.18
N ALA A 62 27.94 -0.16 -13.94
CA ALA A 62 28.03 1.02 -13.08
C ALA A 62 27.50 2.22 -13.87
N SER A 63 26.22 2.53 -13.73
CA SER A 63 25.69 3.84 -14.11
C SER A 63 26.01 4.85 -13.01
N PRO A 64 26.62 6.02 -13.31
CA PRO A 64 27.02 6.95 -12.27
C PRO A 64 25.79 7.68 -11.70
N ALA A 65 25.60 7.56 -10.39
CA ALA A 65 24.80 8.42 -9.52
C ALA A 65 23.31 8.68 -9.89
N GLY A 66 22.57 7.63 -10.22
CA GLY A 66 21.11 7.63 -10.08
C GLY A 66 20.73 7.07 -8.71
N ARG A 67 20.09 7.84 -7.82
CA ARG A 67 19.57 7.31 -6.54
C ARG A 67 18.62 6.15 -6.86
N ASP A 68 19.01 4.90 -6.54
CA ASP A 68 18.19 3.71 -6.80
C ASP A 68 16.86 3.82 -6.03
N LEU A 69 15.80 4.23 -6.72
CA LEU A 69 14.47 4.36 -6.15
C LEU A 69 13.87 2.97 -5.92
N ARG A 70 13.25 2.78 -4.77
CA ARG A 70 12.69 1.49 -4.37
C ARG A 70 11.44 1.17 -5.19
N SER A 71 11.34 -0.07 -5.66
CA SER A 71 10.09 -0.63 -6.18
C SER A 71 9.00 -0.64 -5.10
N SER A 72 7.71 -0.71 -5.48
CA SER A 72 6.60 -0.81 -4.51
C SER A 72 6.78 -1.96 -3.52
N ARG A 73 7.29 -3.11 -4.00
CA ARG A 73 7.57 -4.27 -3.15
C ARG A 73 8.71 -4.03 -2.17
N GLN A 74 9.82 -3.43 -2.64
CA GLN A 74 10.95 -3.09 -1.77
C GLN A 74 10.58 -2.05 -0.72
N ARG A 75 9.66 -1.12 -1.01
CA ARG A 75 9.16 -0.15 -0.02
C ARG A 75 8.39 -0.86 1.10
N LEU A 76 7.51 -1.81 0.75
CA LEU A 76 6.82 -2.63 1.75
C LEU A 76 7.81 -3.44 2.60
N ALA A 77 8.76 -4.09 1.94
CA ALA A 77 9.81 -4.88 2.61
C ALA A 77 10.66 -4.03 3.57
N ALA A 78 11.05 -2.81 3.16
CA ALA A 78 11.78 -1.87 3.98
C ALA A 78 10.97 -1.41 5.21
N ALA A 79 9.67 -1.12 5.02
CA ALA A 79 8.78 -0.76 6.13
C ALA A 79 8.62 -1.92 7.13
N LEU A 80 8.38 -3.14 6.64
CA LEU A 80 8.27 -4.34 7.48
C LEU A 80 9.58 -4.61 8.26
N SER A 81 10.72 -4.49 7.59
CA SER A 81 12.03 -4.64 8.22
C SER A 81 12.33 -3.55 9.24
N PHE A 82 11.84 -2.34 9.03
CA PHE A 82 11.98 -1.25 10.00
C PHE A 82 11.14 -1.51 11.25
N ILE A 83 9.85 -1.84 11.10
CA ILE A 83 8.98 -2.09 12.26
C ILE A 83 9.42 -3.32 13.06
N GLN A 84 9.92 -4.36 12.38
CA GLN A 84 10.45 -5.57 13.04
C GLN A 84 11.71 -5.25 13.84
N ARG A 85 12.64 -4.47 13.30
CA ARG A 85 13.85 -4.06 14.04
C ARG A 85 13.49 -3.15 15.22
N ARG A 86 12.54 -2.23 15.03
CA ARG A 86 12.10 -1.31 16.08
C ARG A 86 11.36 -2.03 17.22
N SER A 87 10.65 -3.11 16.94
CA SER A 87 9.95 -3.90 17.97
C SER A 87 10.88 -4.82 18.77
N GLY A 88 12.12 -5.06 18.30
CA GLY A 88 13.07 -5.96 18.95
C GLY A 88 12.74 -7.46 18.79
N LEU A 89 11.64 -7.81 18.11
CA LEU A 89 11.25 -9.20 17.89
C LEU A 89 12.16 -9.87 16.87
N THR A 90 12.61 -11.09 17.13
CA THR A 90 13.42 -11.85 16.17
C THR A 90 12.55 -12.39 15.03
N GLN A 91 13.16 -12.67 13.87
CA GLN A 91 12.46 -13.32 12.75
C GLN A 91 11.91 -14.70 13.15
N ASN A 92 12.61 -15.43 14.02
CA ASN A 92 12.16 -16.72 14.55
C ASN A 92 10.92 -16.56 15.43
N HIS A 93 10.88 -15.54 16.29
CA HIS A 93 9.70 -15.25 17.10
C HIS A 93 8.48 -14.94 16.22
N LEU A 94 8.65 -14.11 15.19
CA LEU A 94 7.59 -13.80 14.23
C LEU A 94 7.15 -15.05 13.44
N ALA A 95 8.10 -15.90 13.03
CA ALA A 95 7.80 -17.13 12.32
C ALA A 95 6.92 -18.07 13.16
N THR A 96 7.23 -18.23 14.45
CA THR A 96 6.41 -19.02 15.39
C THR A 96 5.02 -18.42 15.59
N GLN A 97 4.91 -17.09 15.76
CA GLN A 97 3.61 -16.43 15.97
C GLN A 97 2.71 -16.48 14.74
N LEU A 98 3.29 -16.47 13.54
CA LEU A 98 2.55 -16.52 12.27
C LEU A 98 2.35 -17.96 11.74
N ASP A 99 2.87 -18.98 12.43
CA ASP A 99 2.87 -20.39 11.98
C ASP A 99 3.48 -20.55 10.57
N VAL A 100 4.62 -19.90 10.34
CA VAL A 100 5.36 -19.94 9.07
C VAL A 100 6.84 -20.25 9.30
N SER A 101 7.57 -20.57 8.24
CA SER A 101 9.02 -20.80 8.36
C SER A 101 9.80 -19.48 8.53
N SER A 102 10.91 -19.52 9.27
CA SER A 102 11.82 -18.37 9.39
C SER A 102 12.36 -17.91 8.01
N SER A 103 12.60 -18.86 7.10
CA SER A 103 12.95 -18.55 5.71
C SER A 103 11.84 -17.79 4.97
N TYR A 104 10.56 -18.07 5.24
CA TYR A 104 9.46 -17.29 4.68
C TYR A 104 9.50 -15.83 5.17
N ILE A 105 9.70 -15.61 6.47
CA ILE A 105 9.81 -14.28 7.06
C ILE A 105 11.02 -13.53 6.48
N SER A 106 12.18 -14.16 6.39
CA SER A 106 13.37 -13.53 5.80
C SER A 106 13.11 -13.03 4.36
N ARG A 107 12.50 -13.87 3.51
CA ARG A 107 12.17 -13.52 2.12
C ARG A 107 11.04 -12.49 2.00
N LEU A 108 10.17 -12.41 3.00
CA LEU A 108 9.15 -11.37 3.13
C LEU A 108 9.80 -10.02 3.42
N LEU A 109 10.72 -9.99 4.38
CA LEU A 109 11.42 -8.80 4.84
C LEU A 109 12.45 -8.29 3.80
N SER A 110 13.03 -9.17 2.98
CA SER A 110 13.88 -8.79 1.85
C SER A 110 13.10 -8.33 0.62
N GLY A 111 11.79 -8.61 0.57
CA GLY A 111 10.94 -8.31 -0.59
C GLY A 111 11.12 -9.28 -1.76
N GLU A 112 11.81 -10.40 -1.57
CA GLU A 112 11.87 -11.48 -2.55
C GLU A 112 10.52 -12.15 -2.75
N ARG A 113 9.71 -12.26 -1.69
CA ARG A 113 8.41 -12.92 -1.72
C ARG A 113 7.27 -11.92 -1.50
N PRO A 114 6.18 -11.98 -2.30
CA PRO A 114 4.99 -11.19 -2.02
C PRO A 114 4.32 -11.65 -0.72
N ALA A 115 3.84 -10.66 0.04
CA ALA A 115 3.13 -10.86 1.29
C ALA A 115 1.62 -11.01 1.06
N SER A 116 0.96 -11.96 1.73
CA SER A 116 -0.49 -11.92 1.88
C SER A 116 -0.87 -10.76 2.82
N TRP A 117 -2.06 -10.19 2.67
CA TRP A 117 -2.50 -9.15 3.59
C TRP A 117 -2.59 -9.67 5.03
N SER A 118 -3.03 -10.93 5.20
CA SER A 118 -3.14 -11.56 6.52
C SER A 118 -1.80 -11.53 7.27
N HIS A 119 -0.71 -11.95 6.61
CA HIS A 119 0.62 -11.95 7.22
C HIS A 119 1.15 -10.53 7.48
N VAL A 120 0.90 -9.56 6.58
CA VAL A 120 1.26 -8.16 6.82
C VAL A 120 0.54 -7.64 8.06
N LYS A 121 -0.77 -7.89 8.16
CA LYS A 121 -1.59 -7.45 9.28
C LYS A 121 -1.07 -8.04 10.60
N GLN A 122 -0.91 -9.37 10.68
CA GLN A 122 -0.43 -10.05 11.88
C GLN A 122 0.97 -9.58 12.29
N LEU A 123 1.91 -9.46 11.34
CA LEU A 123 3.26 -8.97 11.63
C LEU A 123 3.24 -7.55 12.20
N THR A 124 2.41 -6.67 11.61
CA THR A 124 2.29 -5.28 12.05
C THR A 124 1.67 -5.17 13.45
N GLU A 125 0.65 -5.99 13.74
CA GLU A 125 0.03 -6.10 15.08
C GLU A 125 1.03 -6.59 16.13
N GLN A 126 1.83 -7.62 15.82
CA GLN A 126 2.89 -8.12 16.69
C GLN A 126 3.98 -7.07 16.97
N CYS A 127 4.21 -6.16 16.02
CA CYS A 127 5.14 -5.05 16.18
C CYS A 127 4.51 -3.78 16.81
N ALA A 128 3.28 -3.88 17.33
CA ALA A 128 2.53 -2.77 17.93
C ALA A 128 2.38 -1.54 17.00
N VAL A 129 2.31 -1.77 15.69
CA VAL A 129 2.04 -0.72 14.69
C VAL A 129 0.62 -0.92 14.16
N SER A 130 -0.08 0.17 13.83
CA SER A 130 -1.40 0.05 13.22
C SER A 130 -1.31 -0.56 11.82
N PRO A 131 -2.00 -1.69 11.52
CA PRO A 131 -1.99 -2.30 10.20
C PRO A 131 -2.48 -1.37 9.10
N THR A 132 -3.38 -0.43 9.43
CA THR A 132 -3.97 0.49 8.45
C THR A 132 -2.93 1.37 7.79
N ILE A 133 -1.81 1.65 8.47
CA ILE A 133 -0.69 2.44 7.92
C ILE A 133 -0.04 1.73 6.73
N LEU A 134 0.17 0.41 6.80
CA LEU A 134 0.84 -0.35 5.73
C LEU A 134 -0.10 -0.78 4.61
N ARG A 135 -1.41 -0.66 4.79
CA ARG A 135 -2.41 -1.09 3.81
C ARG A 135 -2.19 -0.47 2.42
N PRO A 136 -2.01 0.85 2.26
CA PRO A 136 -1.78 1.45 0.95
C PRO A 136 -0.49 0.98 0.27
N LEU A 137 0.54 0.72 1.07
CA LEU A 137 1.83 0.24 0.58
C LEU A 137 1.75 -1.21 0.08
N TRP A 138 0.99 -2.05 0.78
CA TRP A 138 0.73 -3.43 0.36
C TRP A 138 -0.11 -3.48 -0.92
N GLU A 139 -1.19 -2.69 -1.02
CA GLU A 139 -2.04 -2.64 -2.21
C GLU A 139 -1.25 -2.22 -3.46
N THR A 140 -0.42 -1.17 -3.34
CA THR A 140 0.46 -0.73 -4.42
C THR A 140 1.57 -1.75 -4.75
N ALA A 141 2.05 -2.53 -3.79
CA ALA A 141 3.02 -3.61 -4.03
C ALA A 141 2.42 -4.82 -4.75
N MET A 142 1.14 -5.11 -4.52
CA MET A 142 0.41 -6.20 -5.19
C MET A 142 -0.16 -5.80 -6.56
N GLY A 143 0.00 -4.54 -6.97
CA GLY A 143 -0.60 -4.02 -8.20
C GLY A 143 -2.12 -3.84 -8.09
N CYS A 144 -2.66 -3.85 -6.88
CA CYS A 144 -4.04 -3.51 -6.58
C CYS A 144 -4.20 -1.99 -6.64
N VAL A 145 -4.02 -1.40 -7.83
CA VAL A 145 -4.24 0.03 -8.11
C VAL A 145 -5.60 0.23 -8.78
N ALA A 146 -6.57 -0.64 -8.48
CA ALA A 146 -7.96 -0.26 -8.52
C ALA A 146 -8.29 0.08 -7.07
N PRO A 147 -8.41 1.36 -6.71
CA PRO A 147 -8.69 1.72 -5.34
C PRO A 147 -10.11 1.27 -4.99
N THR A 148 -10.24 0.06 -4.46
CA THR A 148 -11.49 -0.45 -3.89
C THR A 148 -11.89 0.38 -2.65
N SER A 149 -10.94 1.19 -2.12
CA SER A 149 -11.16 2.20 -1.08
C SER A 149 -11.37 3.63 -1.61
N LEU A 150 -11.33 3.90 -2.92
CA LEU A 150 -11.84 5.16 -3.48
C LEU A 150 -13.38 5.07 -3.56
N GLN A 151 -14.04 4.87 -2.42
CA GLN A 151 -15.19 5.72 -2.20
C GLN A 151 -14.60 7.13 -2.07
N LEU A 152 -15.00 8.02 -2.98
CA LEU A 152 -14.44 9.36 -3.19
C LEU A 152 -14.18 10.11 -1.87
N ASP A 153 -14.97 9.84 -0.83
CA ASP A 153 -14.95 10.54 0.44
C ASP A 153 -13.63 10.44 1.22
N ASN A 154 -12.81 9.41 0.99
CA ASN A 154 -11.61 9.13 1.79
C ASN A 154 -10.26 9.13 1.02
N ALA A 155 -10.26 9.64 -0.22
CA ALA A 155 -9.05 9.70 -1.06
C ALA A 155 -7.89 10.47 -0.40
N VAL A 156 -8.20 11.58 0.27
CA VAL A 156 -7.22 12.43 0.97
C VAL A 156 -6.55 11.66 2.12
N ALA A 157 -7.33 10.98 2.97
CA ALA A 157 -6.74 10.23 4.08
C ALA A 157 -5.97 9.00 3.60
N TYR A 158 -6.42 8.35 2.53
CA TYR A 158 -5.65 7.27 1.90
C TYR A 158 -4.29 7.77 1.40
N PHE A 159 -4.25 8.90 0.69
CA PHE A 159 -3.02 9.52 0.20
C PHE A 159 -2.08 9.90 1.37
N ARG A 160 -2.60 10.49 2.44
CA ARG A 160 -1.82 10.81 3.65
C ARG A 160 -1.27 9.55 4.33
N THR A 161 -2.09 8.52 4.43
CA THR A 161 -1.67 7.22 4.98
C THR A 161 -0.57 6.61 4.13
N TYR A 162 -0.66 6.74 2.81
CA TYR A 162 0.41 6.32 1.89
C TYR A 162 1.71 7.09 2.11
N LEU A 163 1.67 8.42 2.25
CA LEU A 163 2.85 9.21 2.57
C LEU A 163 3.48 8.77 3.90
N ARG A 164 2.68 8.58 4.95
CA ARG A 164 3.16 8.08 6.25
C ARG A 164 3.79 6.68 6.13
N ALA A 165 3.22 5.80 5.30
CA ALA A 165 3.79 4.49 5.03
C ALA A 165 5.15 4.57 4.31
N LEU A 166 5.30 5.53 3.38
CA LEU A 166 6.58 5.78 2.71
C LEU A 166 7.64 6.33 3.66
N HIS A 167 7.24 7.24 4.54
CA HIS A 167 8.08 7.79 5.59
C HIS A 167 8.57 6.69 6.54
N LEU A 168 7.67 5.81 6.97
CA LEU A 168 8.01 4.61 7.74
C LEU A 168 8.98 3.68 6.99
N SER A 169 8.80 3.50 5.68
CA SER A 169 9.71 2.69 4.85
C SER A 169 11.14 3.25 4.75
N CYS A 170 11.31 4.54 5.03
CA CYS A 170 12.61 5.22 5.06
C CYS A 170 13.21 5.29 6.46
N ALA A 171 12.69 4.50 7.42
CA ALA A 171 13.09 4.55 8.82
C ALA A 171 12.82 5.90 9.49
N ASP A 172 11.72 6.55 9.13
CA ASP A 172 11.21 7.77 9.79
C ASP A 172 12.25 8.91 9.80
N PRO A 173 12.73 9.37 8.62
CA PRO A 173 13.72 10.43 8.54
C PRO A 173 13.15 11.75 9.08
N GLY A 174 13.95 12.49 9.85
CA GLY A 174 13.58 13.81 10.34
C GLY A 174 13.31 14.82 9.21
N GLY A 175 12.58 15.90 9.53
CA GLY A 175 12.23 16.94 8.54
C GLY A 175 13.44 17.61 7.88
N GLU A 176 14.52 17.83 8.65
CA GLU A 176 15.79 18.36 8.12
C GLU A 176 16.38 17.41 7.06
N THR A 177 16.45 16.10 7.37
CA THR A 177 16.96 15.09 6.44
C THR A 177 16.15 15.03 5.14
N LEU A 178 14.83 15.22 5.23
CA LEU A 178 13.95 15.27 4.06
C LEU A 178 14.17 16.54 3.23
N ARG A 179 14.34 17.70 3.87
CA ARG A 179 14.70 18.95 3.18
C ARG A 179 16.02 18.80 2.43
N ASP A 180 17.05 18.32 3.11
CA ASP A 180 18.39 18.18 2.53
C ASP A 180 18.37 17.16 1.38
N SER A 181 17.65 16.04 1.57
CA SER A 181 17.44 15.03 0.53
C SER A 181 16.65 15.55 -0.69
N SER A 182 15.86 16.61 -0.51
CA SER A 182 15.11 17.27 -1.59
C SER A 182 15.92 18.35 -2.32
N GLY A 183 17.17 18.62 -1.90
CA GLY A 183 17.98 19.70 -2.45
C GLY A 183 17.46 21.09 -2.09
N GLY A 184 16.79 21.24 -0.93
CA GLY A 184 16.21 22.50 -0.47
C GLY A 184 14.89 22.91 -1.15
N LEU A 185 14.34 22.07 -2.03
CA LEU A 185 13.06 22.32 -2.69
C LEU A 185 11.85 22.26 -1.74
N LEU A 186 12.00 21.59 -0.61
CA LEU A 186 10.96 21.46 0.41
C LEU A 186 11.30 22.28 1.65
N THR A 187 10.34 23.06 2.15
CA THR A 187 10.49 23.68 3.47
C THR A 187 9.97 22.74 4.58
N LEU A 188 10.41 22.93 5.83
CA LEU A 188 9.88 22.16 6.96
C LEU A 188 8.36 22.33 7.13
N PRO A 189 7.77 23.53 6.96
CA PRO A 189 6.32 23.70 6.91
C PRO A 189 5.65 22.86 5.82
N ASP A 190 6.22 22.77 4.62
CA ASP A 190 5.64 21.97 3.53
C ASP A 190 5.64 20.49 3.87
N ILE A 191 6.73 19.99 4.46
CA ILE A 191 6.86 18.60 4.90
C ILE A 191 5.82 18.29 5.97
N LYS A 192 5.70 19.12 7.01
CA LYS A 192 4.69 18.95 8.07
C LYS A 192 3.27 19.00 7.50
N ARG A 193 2.98 19.96 6.61
CA ARG A 193 1.67 20.09 5.98
C ARG A 193 1.34 18.87 5.12
N ALA A 194 2.33 18.29 4.45
CA ALA A 194 2.16 17.12 3.62
C ALA A 194 1.72 15.87 4.40
N PHE A 195 2.24 15.68 5.62
CA PHE A 195 1.84 14.56 6.47
C PHE A 195 0.57 14.86 7.28
N ASP A 196 0.46 16.06 7.87
CA ASP A 196 -0.53 16.34 8.92
C ASP A 196 -1.37 17.61 8.70
N GLY A 197 -1.04 18.44 7.72
CA GLY A 197 -1.78 19.68 7.44
C GLY A 197 -3.19 19.48 6.87
N PRO A 198 -3.93 20.58 6.62
CA PRO A 198 -5.20 20.52 5.90
C PRO A 198 -4.99 20.29 4.39
N GLY A 199 -6.04 19.82 3.70
CA GLY A 199 -6.08 19.69 2.24
C GLY A 199 -5.14 18.63 1.65
N VAL A 200 -4.84 18.77 0.36
CA VAL A 200 -3.86 17.94 -0.38
C VAL A 200 -2.72 18.84 -0.85
N PRO A 201 -1.44 18.52 -0.57
CA PRO A 201 -0.33 19.32 -1.04
C PRO A 201 -0.24 19.35 -2.56
N GLU A 202 0.28 20.46 -3.08
CA GLU A 202 0.56 20.64 -4.49
C GLU A 202 1.53 19.59 -5.03
N TRP A 203 1.43 19.29 -6.32
CA TRP A 203 2.33 18.32 -6.97
C TRP A 203 3.81 18.76 -6.90
N THR A 204 4.07 20.06 -6.86
CA THR A 204 5.39 20.66 -6.68
C THR A 204 6.03 20.30 -5.34
N VAL A 205 5.22 19.99 -4.31
CA VAL A 205 5.67 19.49 -3.00
C VAL A 205 5.73 17.95 -3.00
N VAL A 206 4.69 17.29 -3.53
CA VAL A 206 4.60 15.82 -3.51
C VAL A 206 5.70 15.15 -4.31
N ARG A 207 6.06 15.69 -5.48
CA ARG A 207 7.11 15.12 -6.34
C ARG A 207 8.47 15.06 -5.64
N PRO A 208 9.07 16.17 -5.16
CA PRO A 208 10.35 16.12 -4.44
C PRO A 208 10.24 15.32 -3.13
N LEU A 209 9.11 15.38 -2.41
CA LEU A 209 8.91 14.57 -1.20
C LEU A 209 8.94 13.08 -1.52
N SER A 210 8.31 12.65 -2.62
CA SER A 210 8.34 11.25 -3.03
C SER A 210 9.75 10.76 -3.37
N LEU A 211 10.58 11.60 -3.99
CA LEU A 211 11.97 11.28 -4.29
C LEU A 211 12.83 11.21 -3.02
N ALA A 212 12.64 12.14 -2.09
CA ALA A 212 13.28 12.12 -0.78
C ALA A 212 12.94 10.83 -0.01
N LEU A 213 11.69 10.34 -0.15
CA LEU A 213 11.20 9.08 0.39
C LEU A 213 11.51 7.84 -0.47
N MET A 214 12.48 7.94 -1.38
CA MET A 214 12.94 6.86 -2.27
C MET A 214 11.82 6.18 -3.09
N SER A 215 10.75 6.92 -3.37
CA SER A 215 9.60 6.48 -4.15
C SER A 215 9.64 7.06 -5.57
N ARG A 216 9.12 6.29 -6.53
CA ARG A 216 8.99 6.75 -7.92
C ARG A 216 7.76 7.67 -8.07
N PRO A 217 7.91 8.89 -8.62
CA PRO A 217 6.79 9.80 -8.84
C PRO A 217 5.66 9.21 -9.68
N THR A 218 5.99 8.32 -10.62
CA THR A 218 5.01 7.65 -11.50
C THR A 218 4.02 6.79 -10.74
N GLY A 219 4.43 6.16 -9.62
CA GLY A 219 3.55 5.31 -8.81
C GLY A 219 2.62 6.09 -7.88
N ILE A 220 3.06 7.27 -7.41
CA ILE A 220 2.29 8.11 -6.48
C ILE A 220 1.37 9.11 -7.18
N ARG A 221 1.68 9.51 -8.43
CA ARG A 221 0.89 10.49 -9.18
C ARG A 221 -0.60 10.14 -9.32
N PRO A 222 -1.01 8.88 -9.58
CA PRO A 222 -2.42 8.53 -9.63
C PRO A 222 -3.13 8.71 -8.28
N LEU A 223 -2.46 8.39 -7.17
CA LEU A 223 -3.00 8.55 -5.82
C LEU A 223 -3.18 10.03 -5.47
N TRP A 224 -2.17 10.85 -5.80
CA TRP A 224 -2.23 12.30 -5.61
C TRP A 224 -3.39 12.92 -6.41
N ARG A 225 -3.52 12.58 -7.70
CA ARG A 225 -4.60 13.11 -8.56
C ARG A 225 -5.98 12.80 -8.00
N ALA A 226 -6.19 11.57 -7.54
CA ALA A 226 -7.47 11.17 -6.94
C ALA A 226 -7.77 11.98 -5.68
N ALA A 227 -6.78 12.15 -4.79
CA ALA A 227 -6.93 12.93 -3.58
C ALA A 227 -7.19 14.41 -3.87
N TYR A 228 -6.45 14.99 -4.82
CA TYR A 228 -6.56 16.40 -5.20
C TYR A 228 -7.94 16.70 -5.80
N ALA A 229 -8.44 15.88 -6.74
CA ALA A 229 -9.77 16.03 -7.32
C ALA A 229 -10.90 15.92 -6.27
N THR A 230 -10.79 15.00 -5.31
CA THR A 230 -11.74 14.91 -4.19
C THR A 230 -11.71 16.18 -3.33
N ASN A 231 -10.53 16.74 -3.07
CA ASN A 231 -10.38 17.94 -2.25
C ASN A 231 -11.03 19.16 -2.93
N GLU A 232 -10.75 19.37 -4.21
CA GLU A 232 -11.35 20.46 -5.00
C GLU A 232 -12.89 20.34 -5.08
N ALA A 233 -13.42 19.12 -5.22
CA ALA A 233 -14.86 18.90 -5.23
C ALA A 233 -15.52 19.28 -3.89
N LYS A 234 -14.87 18.98 -2.75
CA LYS A 234 -15.35 19.35 -1.41
C LYS A 234 -15.32 20.86 -1.18
N GLU A 235 -14.25 21.53 -1.60
CA GLU A 235 -14.10 22.99 -1.48
C GLU A 235 -15.13 23.74 -2.33
N SER A 236 -15.42 23.22 -3.53
CA SER A 236 -16.44 23.77 -4.43
C SER A 236 -17.86 23.62 -3.84
N SER A 237 -18.18 22.45 -3.27
CA SER A 237 -19.46 22.20 -2.61
C SER A 237 -19.66 23.08 -1.38
N ALA A 238 -18.65 23.20 -0.52
CA ALA A 238 -18.71 24.04 0.67
C ALA A 238 -18.88 25.53 0.35
N SER A 239 -18.26 26.00 -0.75
CA SER A 239 -18.46 27.36 -1.23
C SER A 239 -19.88 27.58 -1.74
N ALA A 240 -20.48 26.62 -2.45
CA ALA A 240 -21.85 26.74 -2.95
C ALA A 240 -22.91 26.79 -1.83
N GLU A 241 -22.69 26.07 -0.73
CA GLU A 241 -23.58 26.08 0.45
C GLU A 241 -23.46 27.36 1.29
N ALA A 242 -22.34 28.08 1.22
CA ALA A 242 -22.12 29.31 2.01
C ALA A 242 -22.79 30.57 1.40
N PHE A 243 -23.25 30.50 0.14
CA PHE A 243 -23.87 31.61 -0.58
C PHE A 243 -25.38 31.40 -0.85
N GLY A 244 -26.00 30.36 -0.30
CA GLY A 244 -27.44 30.07 -0.39
C GLY A 244 -28.15 30.23 0.94
#